data_AF-A0A9X3SRI3-F1
#
_entry.id   AF-A0A9X3SRI3-F1
#
_cell.length_a   1.000
_cell.length_b   1.000
_cell.length_c   1.000
_cell.angle_alpha   90.00
_cell.angle_beta   90.00
_cell.angle_gamma   90.00
#
_symmetry.space_group_name_H-M   'P 1'
#
loop_
_entity.id
_entity.type
_entity.pdbx_description
1 polymer ?
#
loop_
_entity_poly.entity_id
_entity_poly.type
_entity_poly.pdbx_seq_one_letter_code
_entity_poly.pdbx_strand_id
1 'polypeptide(L)'
;MFGRVQAQSRAIRGASNAMREYASRAAHLPIDTTGAERAVSGFMSAAAAEHLADDIRADMDELDVHLVDTAEVLDDLAAHWDHADAATAADFERIAASLHGRPGD
;
A
#
# COMPACT_ATOMS: atom_id res chain seq x y z
N MET A 1 4.98 -24.30 -12.51
CA MET A 1 4.84 -22.83 -12.60
C MET A 1 4.16 -22.21 -11.36
N PHE A 2 3.53 -23.02 -10.49
CA PHE A 2 2.76 -22.59 -9.31
C PHE A 2 3.51 -21.76 -8.23
N GLY A 3 4.84 -21.84 -8.15
CA GLY A 3 5.59 -21.11 -7.09
C GLY A 3 5.85 -19.62 -7.37
N ARG A 4 5.78 -19.16 -8.63
CA ARG A 4 6.12 -17.76 -8.99
C ARG A 4 4.98 -16.77 -8.69
N VAL A 5 3.72 -17.19 -8.87
CA VAL A 5 2.55 -16.34 -8.66
C VAL A 5 2.30 -16.11 -7.16
N GLN A 6 2.40 -17.16 -6.34
CA GLN A 6 2.30 -17.02 -4.87
C GLN A 6 3.42 -16.14 -4.28
N ALA A 7 4.63 -16.17 -4.85
CA ALA A 7 5.70 -15.27 -4.44
C ALA A 7 5.41 -13.80 -4.79
N GLN A 8 4.75 -13.54 -5.92
CA GLN A 8 4.34 -12.21 -6.34
C GLN A 8 3.21 -11.65 -5.48
N SER A 9 2.16 -12.45 -5.20
CA SER A 9 1.08 -12.10 -4.28
C SER A 9 1.60 -11.70 -2.89
N ARG A 10 2.54 -12.48 -2.33
CA ARG A 10 3.19 -12.16 -1.05
C ARG A 10 4.01 -10.87 -1.09
N ALA A 11 4.76 -10.63 -2.17
CA ALA A 11 5.52 -9.39 -2.33
C ALA A 11 4.60 -8.16 -2.41
N ILE A 12 3.47 -8.27 -3.11
CA ILE A 12 2.47 -7.20 -3.23
C ILE A 12 1.83 -6.90 -1.86
N ARG A 13 1.45 -7.92 -1.09
CA ARG A 13 0.96 -7.75 0.29
C ARG A 13 2.01 -7.10 1.21
N GLY A 14 3.29 -7.43 1.01
CA GLY A 14 4.39 -6.76 1.70
C GLY A 14 4.48 -5.26 1.38
N ALA A 15 4.27 -4.89 0.11
CA ALA A 15 4.21 -3.50 -0.31
C ALA A 15 2.99 -2.76 0.26
N SER A 16 1.80 -3.38 0.27
CA SER A 16 0.59 -2.84 0.91
C SER A 16 0.84 -2.52 2.39
N ASN A 17 1.42 -3.46 3.14
CA ASN A 17 1.76 -3.25 4.55
C ASN A 17 2.74 -2.08 4.74
N ALA A 18 3.74 -1.95 3.87
CA ALA A 18 4.69 -0.83 3.93
C ALA A 18 4.00 0.52 3.69
N MET A 19 3.04 0.59 2.76
CA MET A 19 2.25 1.81 2.52
C MET A 19 1.43 2.20 3.74
N ARG A 20 0.75 1.25 4.39
CA ARG A 20 0.02 1.49 5.65
C ARG A 20 0.93 1.96 6.77
N GLU A 21 2.15 1.43 6.85
CA GLU A 21 3.15 1.87 7.83
C GLU A 21 3.62 3.31 7.54
N TYR A 22 3.84 3.68 6.28
CA TYR A 22 4.18 5.06 5.91
C TYR A 22 3.03 6.03 6.21
N ALA A 23 1.80 5.64 5.92
CA ALA A 23 0.59 6.41 6.21
C ALA A 23 0.50 6.71 7.73
N SER A 24 0.60 5.65 8.53
CA SER A 24 0.65 5.78 9.99
C SER A 24 1.79 6.67 10.48
N ARG A 25 2.96 6.67 9.85
CA ARG A 25 4.07 7.55 10.24
C ARG A 25 3.81 9.00 9.85
N ALA A 26 3.24 9.25 8.66
CA ALA A 26 2.90 10.59 8.20
C ALA A 26 1.89 11.26 9.15
N ALA A 27 0.86 10.53 9.57
CA ALA A 27 -0.16 11.01 10.52
C ALA A 27 0.40 11.34 11.93
N HIS A 28 1.59 10.85 12.28
CA HIS A 28 2.20 11.04 13.61
C HIS A 28 3.50 11.86 13.56
N LEU A 29 3.80 12.54 12.44
CA LEU A 29 4.95 13.43 12.37
C LEU A 29 4.77 14.58 13.39
N PRO A 30 5.75 14.79 14.30
CA PRO A 30 5.68 15.88 15.26
C PRO A 30 5.97 17.20 14.56
N ILE A 31 4.91 17.84 14.05
CA ILE A 31 4.99 19.19 13.48
C ILE A 31 4.92 20.18 14.67
N ASP A 32 6.08 20.53 15.24
CA ASP A 32 6.19 21.55 16.28
C ASP A 32 6.19 22.96 15.66
N THR A 33 5.03 23.60 15.71
CA THR A 33 4.80 24.97 15.23
C THR A 33 5.14 26.01 16.30
N THR A 34 5.14 25.61 17.57
CA THR A 34 5.33 26.49 18.72
C THR A 34 6.78 26.95 18.88
N GLY A 35 7.74 26.18 18.35
CA GLY A 35 9.14 26.60 18.23
C GLY A 35 9.34 27.78 17.27
N ALA A 36 8.52 27.88 16.21
CA ALA A 36 8.62 28.94 15.21
C ALA A 36 8.16 30.30 15.77
N GLU A 37 7.11 30.33 16.61
CA GLU A 37 6.66 31.53 17.33
C GLU A 37 7.78 32.18 18.17
N ARG A 38 8.67 31.37 18.78
CA ARG A 38 9.78 31.87 19.60
C ARG A 38 10.96 32.40 18.76
N ALA A 39 11.08 31.99 17.50
CA ALA A 39 12.16 32.39 16.58
C ALA A 39 11.83 33.65 15.76
N VAL A 40 10.60 34.17 15.85
CA VAL A 40 10.03 35.29 15.07
C VAL A 40 10.62 36.67 15.41
N SER A 41 11.76 36.77 16.09
CA SER A 41 12.43 38.07 16.28
C SER A 41 13.11 38.62 15.01
N GLY A 42 12.96 37.99 13.82
CA GLY A 42 13.79 38.40 12.67
C GLY A 42 13.31 38.20 11.22
N PHE A 43 12.48 37.21 10.85
CA PHE A 43 12.27 36.96 9.39
C PHE A 43 10.95 36.33 8.92
N MET A 44 10.17 35.67 9.77
CA MET A 44 8.78 35.27 9.48
C MET A 44 7.90 35.80 10.61
N SER A 45 6.71 36.34 10.30
CA SER A 45 5.72 36.65 11.35
C SER A 45 5.18 35.34 11.93
N ALA A 46 4.74 35.35 13.19
CA ALA A 46 4.18 34.15 13.84
C ALA A 46 3.02 33.56 13.02
N ALA A 47 2.19 34.42 12.41
CA ALA A 47 1.10 34.03 11.52
C ALA A 47 1.58 33.30 10.24
N ALA A 48 2.72 33.67 9.67
CA ALA A 48 3.26 32.97 8.50
C ALA A 48 3.76 31.55 8.85
N ALA A 49 4.29 31.37 10.06
CA ALA A 49 4.70 30.07 10.57
C ALA A 49 3.51 29.16 10.92
N GLU A 50 2.44 29.73 11.48
CA GLU A 50 1.17 29.02 11.70
C GLU A 50 0.57 28.52 10.38
N HIS A 51 0.46 29.40 9.37
CA HIS A 51 -0.06 29.03 8.05
C HIS A 51 0.77 27.93 7.39
N LEU A 52 2.10 28.06 7.39
CA LEU A 52 2.97 27.01 6.84
C LEU A 52 2.76 25.67 7.54
N ALA A 53 2.53 25.67 8.85
CA ALA A 53 2.29 24.44 9.57
C ALA A 53 0.90 23.84 9.34
N ASP A 54 -0.11 24.67 9.14
CA ASP A 54 -1.44 24.23 8.71
C ASP A 54 -1.36 23.59 7.32
N ASP A 55 -0.62 24.21 6.39
CA ASP A 55 -0.38 23.66 5.04
C ASP A 55 0.34 22.31 5.11
N ILE A 56 1.41 22.20 5.91
CA ILE A 56 2.13 20.93 6.10
C ILE A 56 1.20 19.87 6.70
N ARG A 57 0.32 20.23 7.65
CA ARG A 57 -0.66 19.28 8.20
C ARG A 57 -1.64 18.80 7.13
N ALA A 58 -2.17 19.69 6.31
CA ALA A 58 -3.07 19.33 5.22
C ALA A 58 -2.39 18.43 4.19
N ASP A 59 -1.14 18.73 3.81
CA ASP A 59 -0.36 17.89 2.88
C ASP A 59 -0.10 16.49 3.46
N MET A 60 0.15 16.37 4.76
CA MET A 60 0.35 15.07 5.41
C MET A 60 -0.96 14.26 5.48
N ASP A 61 -2.10 14.92 5.68
CA ASP A 61 -3.42 14.26 5.66
C ASP A 61 -3.75 13.75 4.24
N GLU A 62 -3.47 14.52 3.20
CA GLU A 62 -3.64 14.09 1.80
C GLU A 62 -2.69 12.92 1.44
N LEU A 63 -1.44 12.99 1.91
CA LEU A 63 -0.48 11.91 1.76
C LEU A 63 -0.93 10.61 2.43
N ASP A 64 -1.50 10.68 3.64
CA ASP A 64 -2.06 9.52 4.35
C ASP A 64 -3.16 8.83 3.52
N VAL A 65 -4.12 9.61 3.01
CA VAL A 65 -5.19 9.12 2.14
C VAL A 65 -4.62 8.38 0.92
N HIS A 66 -3.67 9.00 0.21
CA HIS A 66 -3.09 8.38 -0.98
C HIS A 66 -2.29 7.10 -0.68
N LEU A 67 -1.61 7.03 0.46
CA LEU A 67 -0.88 5.83 0.87
C LEU A 67 -1.84 4.70 1.23
N VAL A 68 -2.96 5.01 1.90
CA VAL A 68 -4.02 4.04 2.20
C VAL A 68 -4.69 3.54 0.90
N ASP A 69 -5.09 4.44 0.01
CA ASP A 69 -5.69 4.08 -1.29
C ASP A 69 -4.75 3.17 -2.10
N THR A 70 -3.46 3.50 -2.12
CA THR A 70 -2.44 2.68 -2.80
C THR A 70 -2.35 1.29 -2.16
N ALA A 71 -2.42 1.18 -0.83
CA ALA A 71 -2.42 -0.11 -0.14
C ALA A 71 -3.64 -0.96 -0.53
N GLU A 72 -4.82 -0.36 -0.63
CA GLU A 72 -6.05 -1.04 -1.05
C GLU A 72 -5.94 -1.58 -2.49
N VAL A 73 -5.43 -0.77 -3.42
CA VAL A 73 -5.18 -1.22 -4.81
C VAL A 73 -4.19 -2.40 -4.85
N LEU A 74 -3.16 -2.38 -4.00
CA LEU A 74 -2.22 -3.49 -3.90
C LEU A 74 -2.87 -4.75 -3.32
N ASP A 75 -3.74 -4.62 -2.31
CA ASP A 75 -4.49 -5.75 -1.74
C ASP A 75 -5.42 -6.39 -2.80
N ASP A 76 -6.13 -5.57 -3.58
CA ASP A 76 -6.97 -6.02 -4.70
C ASP A 76 -6.16 -6.72 -5.79
N LEU A 77 -5.01 -6.15 -6.14
CA LEU A 77 -4.10 -6.76 -7.12
C LEU A 77 -3.61 -8.13 -6.63
N ALA A 78 -3.26 -8.26 -5.35
CA ALA A 78 -2.86 -9.54 -4.77
C ALA A 78 -4.00 -10.56 -4.82
N ALA A 79 -5.24 -10.15 -4.53
CA ALA A 79 -6.41 -11.01 -4.61
C ALA A 79 -6.68 -11.50 -6.06
N HIS A 80 -6.51 -10.64 -7.06
CA HIS A 80 -6.60 -11.04 -8.46
C HIS A 80 -5.54 -12.08 -8.85
N TRP A 81 -4.30 -11.92 -8.36
CA TRP A 81 -3.25 -12.92 -8.58
C TRP A 81 -3.56 -14.27 -7.92
N ASP A 82 -4.08 -14.26 -6.69
CA ASP A 82 -4.50 -15.48 -6.00
C ASP A 82 -5.64 -16.20 -6.76
N HIS A 83 -6.60 -15.43 -7.29
CA HIS A 83 -7.68 -16.00 -8.11
C HIS A 83 -7.17 -16.61 -9.43
N ALA A 84 -6.22 -15.95 -10.09
CA ALA A 84 -5.61 -16.47 -11.31
C ALA A 84 -4.82 -17.76 -11.06
N ASP A 85 -4.13 -17.86 -9.92
CA ASP A 85 -3.41 -19.08 -9.51
C ASP A 85 -4.39 -20.24 -9.28
N ALA A 86 -5.48 -19.98 -8.55
CA ALA A 86 -6.52 -20.98 -8.27
C ALA A 86 -7.22 -21.48 -9.55
N ALA A 87 -7.57 -20.57 -10.47
CA ALA A 87 -8.18 -20.93 -11.75
C ALA A 87 -7.23 -21.78 -12.60
N THR A 88 -5.95 -21.40 -12.65
CA THR A 88 -4.91 -22.16 -13.38
C THR A 88 -4.71 -23.55 -12.76
N ALA A 89 -4.69 -23.65 -11.43
CA ALA A 89 -4.59 -24.94 -10.73
C ALA A 89 -5.77 -25.87 -11.07
N ALA A 90 -7.00 -25.34 -11.02
CA ALA A 90 -8.20 -26.09 -11.36
C ALA A 90 -8.20 -26.59 -12.83
N ASP A 91 -7.70 -25.78 -13.76
CA ASP A 91 -7.56 -26.17 -15.16
C ASP A 91 -6.54 -27.30 -15.35
N PHE A 92 -5.39 -27.24 -14.67
CA PHE A 92 -4.40 -28.31 -14.71
C PHE A 92 -4.93 -29.61 -14.09
N GLU A 93 -5.64 -29.55 -12.96
CA GLU A 93 -6.26 -30.73 -12.34
C GLU A 93 -7.29 -31.38 -13.26
N ARG A 94 -8.13 -30.57 -13.91
CA ARG A 94 -9.12 -31.04 -14.89
C ARG A 94 -8.46 -31.71 -16.09
N ILE A 95 -7.38 -31.14 -16.63
CA ILE A 95 -6.61 -31.74 -17.72
C ILE A 95 -5.96 -33.06 -17.25
N ALA A 96 -5.33 -33.08 -16.07
CA ALA A 96 -4.70 -34.27 -15.52
C ALA A 96 -5.72 -35.41 -15.31
N ALA A 97 -6.89 -35.11 -14.75
CA ALA A 97 -7.99 -36.05 -14.60
C ALA A 97 -8.47 -36.61 -15.95
N SER A 98 -8.56 -35.77 -16.98
CA SER A 98 -8.93 -36.20 -18.34
C SER A 98 -7.89 -37.14 -18.99
N LEU A 99 -6.60 -36.95 -18.67
CA LEU A 99 -5.50 -37.79 -19.17
C LEU A 99 -5.39 -39.12 -18.42
N HIS A 100 -5.70 -39.15 -17.12
CA HIS A 100 -5.67 -40.38 -16.29
C HIS A 100 -6.97 -41.19 -16.41
N GLY A 101 -8.03 -40.60 -16.95
CA GLY A 101 -9.30 -41.25 -17.26
C GLY A 101 -9.38 -41.95 -18.63
N ARG A 102 -8.27 -42.07 -19.37
CA ARG A 102 -8.19 -42.92 -20.57
C ARG A 102 -7.71 -44.32 -20.19
N PRO A 103 -8.61 -45.32 -20.01
CA PRO A 103 -8.22 -46.71 -20.16
C PRO A 103 -7.84 -46.93 -21.63
N GLY A 104 -6.82 -47.76 -21.86
CA GLY A 104 -6.13 -47.89 -23.14
C GLY A 104 -7.03 -48.01 -24.37
N ASP A 105 -6.60 -47.31 -25.42
CA ASP A 105 -6.70 -47.74 -26.81
C ASP A 105 -5.28 -48.08 -27.29
#